data_AF-A0A850MAA7-F1
#
_entry.id   AF-A0A850MAA7-F1
#
_cell.length_a   1.000
_cell.length_b   1.000
_cell.length_c   1.000
_cell.angle_alpha   90.00
_cell.angle_beta   90.00
_cell.angle_gamma   90.00
#
_symmetry.space_group_name_H-M   'P 1'
#
loop_
_entity.id
_entity.type
_entity.pdbx_description
1 polymer ?
#
loop_
_entity_poly.entity_id
_entity_poly.type
_entity_poly.pdbx_seq_one_letter_code
_entity_poly.pdbx_strand_id
1 'polypeptide(L)'
;MAKSDKRDQYNALKDHDGQKYTGMKVGGKHRWKYDDGVWNETKVTPEKWKFEFACDKNRMHQAPPGTGALKGTEYHWYIIADQKVVKLDENTYKTVMNGSKFKIGYKKPHWRTWSYNYDHESYEDKLIQILQEVIDRLKAKKKSRELTNYF
;
A
#
# COMPACT_ATOMS: atom_id res chain seq x y z
N MET A 1 29.48 -2.24 18.97
CA MET A 1 28.89 -0.89 18.87
C MET A 1 28.15 -0.63 17.56
N ALA A 2 28.59 -1.13 16.38
CA ALA A 2 27.93 -0.87 15.07
C ALA A 2 26.49 -1.40 14.84
N LYS A 3 25.94 -2.29 15.70
CA LYS A 3 24.56 -2.80 15.56
C LYS A 3 23.50 -1.85 16.15
N SER A 4 23.87 -1.03 17.13
CA SER A 4 22.95 -0.07 17.76
C SER A 4 22.62 1.08 16.80
N ASP A 5 23.66 1.71 16.22
CA ASP A 5 23.50 2.85 15.30
C ASP A 5 22.58 2.56 14.12
N LYS A 6 22.68 1.34 13.54
CA LYS A 6 21.80 0.95 12.42
C LYS A 6 20.34 0.80 12.85
N ARG A 7 20.08 0.32 14.07
CA ARG A 7 18.71 0.19 14.62
C ARG A 7 18.11 1.57 14.88
N ASP A 8 18.89 2.45 15.49
CA ASP A 8 18.45 3.79 15.85
C ASP A 8 18.18 4.64 14.60
N GLN A 9 19.05 4.54 13.59
CA GLN A 9 18.83 5.18 12.29
C GLN A 9 17.59 4.65 11.55
N TYR A 10 17.31 3.34 11.64
CA TYR A 10 16.13 2.75 10.99
C TYR A 10 14.82 3.27 11.61
N ASN A 11 14.78 3.34 12.94
CA ASN A 11 13.61 3.75 13.70
C ASN A 11 13.48 5.28 13.87
N ALA A 12 14.51 6.05 13.52
CA ALA A 12 14.49 7.50 13.58
C ALA A 12 13.30 8.11 12.82
N LEU A 13 12.78 9.20 13.38
CA LEU A 13 11.81 10.08 12.73
C LEU A 13 12.43 10.67 11.48
N LYS A 14 11.67 10.72 10.38
CA LYS A 14 12.10 11.20 9.07
C LYS A 14 11.21 12.36 8.65
N ASP A 15 11.70 13.19 7.75
CA ASP A 15 10.98 14.32 7.17
C ASP A 15 10.90 14.17 5.64
N HIS A 16 9.76 14.51 5.06
CA HIS A 16 9.59 14.65 3.62
C HIS A 16 8.52 15.71 3.36
N ASP A 17 8.89 16.77 2.63
CA ASP A 17 8.04 17.92 2.32
C ASP A 17 7.34 18.51 3.56
N GLY A 18 8.08 18.59 4.68
CA GLY A 18 7.58 19.12 5.96
C GLY A 18 6.70 18.16 6.76
N GLN A 19 6.44 16.95 6.26
CA GLN A 19 5.71 15.92 6.98
C GLN A 19 6.66 14.95 7.68
N LYS A 20 6.51 14.85 9.01
CA LYS A 20 7.26 13.92 9.84
C LYS A 20 6.65 12.53 9.82
N TYR A 21 7.46 11.50 9.58
CA TYR A 21 7.00 10.10 9.52
C TYR A 21 8.01 9.12 10.12
N THR A 22 7.57 7.89 10.38
CA THR A 22 8.40 6.78 10.87
C THR A 22 8.33 5.59 9.91
N GLY A 23 9.28 4.67 10.03
CA GLY A 23 9.37 3.48 9.18
C GLY A 23 10.32 3.64 8.00
N MET A 24 10.00 3.03 6.86
CA MET A 24 10.89 3.02 5.68
C MET A 24 11.01 4.42 5.08
N LYS A 25 12.24 4.83 4.74
CA LYS A 25 12.51 6.11 4.06
C LYS A 25 11.85 6.17 2.68
N VAL A 26 11.42 7.36 2.26
CA VAL A 26 10.97 7.64 0.89
C VAL A 26 12.05 7.21 -0.12
N GLY A 27 11.64 6.57 -1.22
CA GLY A 27 12.55 5.93 -2.19
C GLY A 27 13.08 4.55 -1.78
N GLY A 28 12.83 4.11 -0.54
CA GLY A 28 13.13 2.75 -0.09
C GLY A 28 12.30 1.70 -0.82
N LYS A 29 12.88 0.50 -1.01
CA LYS A 29 12.22 -0.61 -1.69
C LYS A 29 12.13 -1.82 -0.78
N HIS A 30 10.93 -2.39 -0.67
CA HIS A 30 10.76 -3.73 -0.12
C HIS A 30 10.41 -4.70 -1.23
N ARG A 31 10.95 -5.92 -1.14
CA ARG A 31 10.49 -7.06 -1.89
C ARG A 31 9.90 -8.07 -0.93
N TRP A 32 8.68 -8.50 -1.22
CA TRP A 32 7.93 -9.46 -0.45
C TRP A 32 7.64 -10.66 -1.33
N LYS A 33 7.77 -11.85 -0.77
CA LYS A 33 7.21 -13.06 -1.36
C LYS A 33 5.89 -13.35 -0.66
N TYR A 34 4.89 -13.61 -1.48
CA TYR A 34 3.54 -13.96 -1.08
C TYR A 34 3.43 -15.45 -1.36
N ASP A 35 3.72 -16.25 -0.34
CA ASP A 35 3.70 -17.71 -0.44
C ASP A 35 2.26 -18.19 -0.29
N ASP A 36 1.81 -19.07 -1.18
CA ASP A 36 0.46 -19.68 -1.15
C ASP A 36 -0.70 -18.68 -1.06
N GLY A 37 -0.55 -17.52 -1.71
CA GLY A 37 -1.59 -16.50 -1.74
C GLY A 37 -2.83 -16.96 -2.50
N VAL A 38 -3.99 -16.91 -1.85
CA VAL A 38 -5.26 -17.36 -2.43
C VAL A 38 -6.05 -16.15 -2.91
N TRP A 39 -6.43 -16.17 -4.18
CA TRP A 39 -7.31 -15.18 -4.80
C TRP A 39 -8.71 -15.77 -4.95
N ASN A 40 -9.67 -15.22 -4.20
CA ASN A 40 -11.06 -15.61 -4.27
C ASN A 40 -11.87 -14.48 -4.88
N GLU A 41 -12.66 -14.78 -5.90
CA GLU A 41 -13.51 -13.79 -6.54
C GLU A 41 -14.88 -14.32 -6.89
N THR A 42 -15.86 -13.43 -6.89
CA THR A 42 -17.25 -13.72 -7.22
C THR A 42 -17.76 -12.67 -8.18
N LYS A 43 -18.31 -13.12 -9.31
CA LYS A 43 -18.94 -12.24 -10.28
C LYS A 43 -20.24 -11.70 -9.67
N VAL A 44 -20.34 -10.38 -9.56
CA VAL A 44 -21.52 -9.70 -9.00
C VAL A 44 -22.39 -9.13 -10.11
N THR A 45 -21.77 -8.57 -11.15
CA THR A 45 -22.44 -8.09 -12.37
C THR A 45 -21.56 -8.41 -13.60
N PRO A 46 -22.02 -8.18 -14.85
CA PRO A 46 -21.19 -8.39 -16.04
C PRO A 46 -19.81 -7.72 -15.96
N GLU A 47 -19.76 -6.49 -15.42
CA GLU A 47 -18.57 -5.65 -15.33
C GLU A 47 -17.98 -5.53 -13.92
N LYS A 48 -18.50 -6.29 -12.94
CA LYS A 48 -18.08 -6.18 -11.54
C LYS A 48 -17.85 -7.54 -10.90
N TRP A 49 -16.66 -7.69 -10.34
CA TRP A 49 -16.29 -8.79 -9.47
C TRP A 49 -15.99 -8.24 -8.09
N LYS A 50 -16.36 -8.99 -7.06
CA LYS A 50 -15.85 -8.80 -5.71
C LYS A 50 -14.71 -9.79 -5.53
N PHE A 51 -13.56 -9.35 -5.04
CA PHE A 51 -12.43 -10.23 -4.79
C PHE A 51 -11.86 -10.02 -3.40
N GLU A 52 -11.19 -11.06 -2.92
CA GLU A 52 -10.39 -11.08 -1.70
C GLU A 52 -9.07 -11.81 -2.00
N PHE A 53 -7.98 -11.28 -1.47
CA PHE A 53 -6.68 -11.92 -1.54
C PHE A 53 -6.09 -12.05 -0.13
N ALA A 54 -5.78 -13.28 0.27
CA ALA A 54 -5.25 -13.59 1.59
C ALA A 54 -3.99 -14.44 1.48
N CYS A 55 -3.02 -14.15 2.34
CA CYS A 55 -1.72 -14.81 2.38
C CYS A 55 -0.96 -14.49 3.67
N ASP A 56 0.00 -15.34 4.01
CA ASP A 56 1.15 -14.92 4.78
C ASP A 56 2.23 -14.37 3.83
N LYS A 57 2.93 -13.33 4.27
CA LYS A 57 3.99 -12.69 3.47
C LYS A 57 5.30 -12.64 4.23
N ASN A 58 6.38 -12.96 3.52
CA ASN A 58 7.72 -13.01 4.08
C ASN A 58 8.60 -11.93 3.46
N ARG A 59 9.46 -11.31 4.28
CA ARG A 59 10.49 -10.39 3.78
C ARG A 59 11.52 -11.20 3.02
N MET A 60 11.84 -10.79 1.80
CA MET A 60 12.95 -11.38 1.05
C MET A 60 14.32 -11.12 1.70
N HIS A 61 14.42 -10.02 2.46
CA HIS A 61 15.62 -9.66 3.20
C HIS A 61 15.28 -9.47 4.68
N GLN A 62 16.00 -10.17 5.54
CA GLN A 62 15.77 -10.09 6.98
C GLN A 62 16.03 -8.68 7.50
N ALA A 63 15.12 -8.20 8.34
CA ALA A 63 15.32 -6.95 9.06
C ALA A 63 16.28 -7.18 10.22
N PRO A 64 17.08 -6.17 10.62
CA PRO A 64 17.87 -6.26 11.83
C PRO A 64 17.00 -6.57 13.06
N PRO A 65 17.48 -7.37 14.03
CA PRO A 65 16.72 -7.67 15.25
C PRO A 65 16.25 -6.41 15.99
N GLY A 66 15.02 -6.41 16.48
CA GLY A 66 14.44 -5.28 17.24
C GLY A 66 14.12 -4.04 16.40
N THR A 67 14.05 -4.16 15.07
CA THR A 67 13.62 -3.08 14.15
C THR A 67 12.22 -3.33 13.60
N GLY A 68 11.55 -2.24 13.21
CA GLY A 68 10.21 -2.31 12.60
C GLY A 68 9.08 -2.22 13.61
N ALA A 69 7.89 -2.61 13.17
CA ALA A 69 6.68 -2.54 13.97
C ALA A 69 6.69 -3.59 15.09
N LEU A 70 6.05 -3.27 16.22
CA LEU A 70 5.84 -4.23 17.29
C LEU A 70 4.99 -5.41 16.81
N LYS A 71 5.22 -6.60 17.34
CA LYS A 71 4.35 -7.76 17.07
C LYS A 71 2.91 -7.43 17.46
N GLY A 72 1.95 -7.77 16.58
CA GLY A 72 0.54 -7.40 16.73
C GLY A 72 0.19 -5.99 16.25
N THR A 73 1.14 -5.24 15.68
CA THR A 73 0.80 -3.98 15.01
C THR A 73 0.02 -4.27 13.73
N GLU A 74 -1.14 -3.65 13.60
CA GLU A 74 -1.98 -3.74 12.41
C GLU A 74 -1.80 -2.49 11.55
N TYR A 75 -1.92 -2.66 10.24
CA TYR A 75 -1.88 -1.55 9.29
C TYR A 75 -3.06 -1.63 8.33
N HIS A 76 -3.72 -0.49 8.16
CA HIS A 76 -4.77 -0.34 7.16
C HIS A 76 -4.21 0.47 6.00
N TRP A 77 -4.21 -0.15 4.82
CA TRP A 77 -3.77 0.46 3.58
C TRP A 77 -4.91 0.40 2.57
N TYR A 78 -5.08 1.48 1.82
CA TYR A 78 -5.94 1.50 0.65
C TYR A 78 -5.09 1.34 -0.61
N ILE A 79 -5.52 0.51 -1.55
CA ILE A 79 -4.79 0.22 -2.79
C ILE A 79 -5.69 0.58 -3.97
N ILE A 80 -5.15 1.36 -4.90
CA ILE A 80 -5.74 1.59 -6.22
C ILE A 80 -4.77 0.99 -7.23
N ALA A 81 -5.22 0.00 -7.98
CA ALA A 81 -4.40 -0.71 -8.94
C ALA A 81 -5.21 -1.13 -10.17
N ASP A 82 -4.54 -1.15 -11.33
CA ASP A 82 -5.02 -1.89 -12.50
C ASP A 82 -4.44 -3.31 -12.45
N GLN A 83 -5.28 -4.28 -12.80
CA GLN A 83 -4.87 -5.66 -13.01
C GLN A 83 -4.86 -5.95 -14.51
N LYS A 84 -3.75 -6.49 -15.01
CA LYS A 84 -3.63 -7.01 -16.37
C LYS A 84 -3.39 -8.50 -16.30
N VAL A 85 -4.16 -9.24 -17.08
CA VAL A 85 -4.14 -10.69 -17.09
C VAL A 85 -3.90 -11.18 -18.51
N VAL A 86 -3.00 -12.15 -18.67
CA VAL A 86 -2.77 -12.86 -19.92
C VAL A 86 -3.01 -14.35 -19.66
N LYS A 87 -3.94 -14.95 -20.39
CA LYS A 87 -4.10 -16.42 -20.41
C LYS A 87 -2.91 -17.02 -21.13
N LEU A 88 -2.18 -17.92 -20.47
CA LEU A 88 -1.01 -18.59 -21.04
C LEU A 88 -1.37 -19.95 -21.63
N ASP A 89 -2.24 -20.68 -20.93
CA ASP A 89 -2.78 -21.98 -21.33
C ASP A 89 -4.16 -22.19 -20.69
N GLU A 90 -4.73 -23.41 -20.76
CA GLU A 90 -6.06 -23.72 -20.26
C GLU A 90 -6.30 -23.29 -18.81
N ASN A 91 -5.28 -23.43 -17.97
CA ASN A 91 -5.37 -23.29 -16.50
C ASN A 91 -4.44 -22.23 -15.91
N THR A 92 -3.53 -21.67 -16.72
CA THR A 92 -2.53 -20.71 -16.24
C THR A 92 -2.80 -19.32 -16.78
N TYR A 93 -2.81 -18.35 -15.86
CA TYR A 93 -2.96 -16.94 -16.17
C TYR A 93 -1.83 -16.16 -15.51
N LYS A 94 -1.14 -15.33 -16.29
CA LYS A 94 -0.18 -14.37 -15.75
C LYS A 94 -0.92 -13.12 -15.32
N THR A 95 -0.93 -12.85 -14.03
CA THR A 95 -1.55 -11.67 -13.44
C THR A 95 -0.50 -10.67 -12.99
N VAL A 96 -0.66 -9.41 -13.39
CA VAL A 96 0.16 -8.29 -12.95
C VAL A 96 -0.75 -7.19 -12.42
N MET A 97 -0.53 -6.77 -11.17
CA MET A 97 -1.18 -5.58 -10.60
C MET A 97 -0.15 -4.45 -10.46
N ASN A 98 -0.48 -3.28 -11.01
CA ASN A 98 0.31 -2.07 -10.83
C ASN A 98 -0.56 -0.98 -10.22
N GLY A 99 -0.02 -0.21 -9.28
CA GLY A 99 -0.85 0.74 -8.58
C GLY A 99 -0.13 1.54 -7.50
N SER A 100 -0.93 2.30 -6.77
CA SER A 100 -0.50 3.09 -5.62
C SER A 100 -1.13 2.53 -4.34
N LYS A 101 -0.38 2.64 -3.24
CA LYS A 101 -0.77 2.15 -1.92
C LYS A 101 -0.68 3.29 -0.92
N PHE A 102 -1.80 3.60 -0.29
CA PHE A 102 -1.98 4.75 0.59
C PHE A 102 -2.17 4.27 2.03
N LYS A 103 -1.49 4.92 2.98
CA LYS A 103 -1.65 4.59 4.40
C LYS A 103 -2.92 5.25 4.91
N ILE A 104 -3.90 4.44 5.33
CA ILE A 104 -5.10 4.94 5.99
C ILE A 104 -4.82 5.13 7.47
N GLY A 105 -4.24 4.11 8.09
CA GLY A 105 -3.94 4.13 9.51
C GLY A 105 -3.14 2.94 9.97
N TYR A 106 -2.91 2.91 11.27
CA TYR A 106 -2.30 1.79 11.97
C TYR A 106 -2.93 1.64 13.36
N LYS A 107 -2.81 0.45 13.94
CA LYS A 107 -3.29 0.15 15.28
C LYS A 107 -2.19 -0.57 16.05
N LYS A 108 -1.82 -0.02 17.21
CA LYS A 108 -0.80 -0.64 18.07
C LYS A 108 -1.41 -1.86 18.79
N PRO A 109 -0.60 -2.82 19.26
CA PRO A 109 -1.10 -4.08 19.83
C PRO A 109 -2.09 -3.93 21.00
N HIS A 110 -2.04 -2.82 21.74
CA HIS A 110 -2.90 -2.56 22.90
C HIS A 110 -3.93 -1.44 22.66
N TRP A 111 -4.01 -0.91 21.43
CA TRP A 111 -4.99 0.12 21.10
C TRP A 111 -6.35 -0.50 20.83
N ARG A 112 -7.42 0.17 21.27
CA ARG A 112 -8.79 -0.27 20.99
C ARG A 112 -9.27 0.19 19.62
N THR A 113 -8.82 1.36 19.17
CA THR A 113 -9.24 2.02 17.92
C THR A 113 -8.07 2.23 16.97
N TRP A 114 -8.37 2.51 15.70
CA TRP A 114 -7.38 2.86 14.68
C TRP A 114 -6.83 4.27 14.89
N SER A 115 -5.63 4.55 14.37
CA SER A 115 -4.97 5.84 14.51
C SER A 115 -5.82 7.03 14.04
N TYR A 116 -6.55 6.91 12.93
CA TYR A 116 -7.37 8.01 12.39
C TYR A 116 -8.53 8.42 13.31
N ASN A 117 -9.04 7.50 14.14
CA ASN A 117 -10.09 7.84 15.11
C ASN A 117 -9.59 8.78 16.22
N TYR A 118 -8.27 8.84 16.47
CA TYR A 118 -7.69 9.79 17.42
C TYR A 118 -7.50 11.20 16.81
N ASP A 119 -7.39 11.28 15.49
CA ASP A 119 -7.23 12.54 14.74
C ASP A 119 -8.59 13.19 14.39
N HIS A 120 -9.69 12.67 14.95
CA HIS A 120 -11.08 13.05 14.64
C HIS A 120 -11.45 12.94 13.14
N GLU A 121 -10.77 12.06 12.41
CA GLU A 121 -10.98 11.83 10.99
C GLU A 121 -11.52 10.42 10.77
N SER A 122 -12.58 10.28 9.96
CA SER A 122 -13.12 8.95 9.64
C SER A 122 -12.28 8.23 8.58
N TYR A 123 -12.56 6.93 8.40
CA TYR A 123 -11.99 6.18 7.29
C TYR A 123 -12.44 6.76 5.94
N GLU A 124 -13.72 7.11 5.87
CA GLU A 124 -14.39 7.66 4.70
C GLU A 124 -13.79 9.00 4.30
N ASP A 125 -13.51 9.89 5.25
CA ASP A 125 -12.89 11.20 4.97
C ASP A 125 -11.53 11.04 4.30
N LYS A 126 -10.65 10.20 4.87
CA LYS A 126 -9.34 9.87 4.27
C LYS A 126 -9.49 9.27 2.89
N LEU A 127 -10.44 8.36 2.73
CA LEU A 127 -10.65 7.67 1.47
C LEU A 127 -11.13 8.65 0.38
N ILE A 128 -12.07 9.53 0.70
CA ILE A 128 -12.57 10.57 -0.20
C ILE A 128 -11.43 11.49 -0.62
N GLN A 129 -10.60 11.94 0.33
CA GLN A 129 -9.44 12.77 0.02
C GLN A 129 -8.47 12.08 -0.96
N ILE A 130 -8.10 10.82 -0.68
CA ILE A 130 -7.20 10.04 -1.55
C ILE A 130 -7.80 9.89 -2.95
N LEU A 131 -9.09 9.54 -3.04
CA LEU A 131 -9.76 9.33 -4.33
C LEU A 131 -9.86 10.63 -5.12
N GLN A 132 -10.15 11.75 -4.47
CA GLN A 132 -10.21 13.06 -5.11
C GLN A 132 -8.84 13.46 -5.67
N GLU A 133 -7.77 13.29 -4.90
CA GLU A 133 -6.40 13.56 -5.35
C GLU A 133 -6.01 12.69 -6.56
N VAL A 134 -6.41 11.41 -6.55
CA VAL A 134 -6.16 10.47 -7.66
C VAL A 134 -6.94 10.89 -8.90
N ILE A 135 -8.21 11.26 -8.75
CA ILE A 135 -9.04 11.76 -9.86
C ILE A 135 -8.43 13.03 -10.47
N ASP A 136 -7.97 13.97 -9.65
CA ASP A 136 -7.42 15.23 -10.13
C ASP A 136 -6.09 15.01 -10.88
N ARG A 137 -5.23 14.12 -10.38
CA ARG A 137 -4.03 13.68 -11.10
C ARG A 137 -4.35 13.01 -12.43
N LEU A 138 -5.38 12.16 -12.48
CA LEU A 138 -5.81 11.51 -13.71
C LEU A 138 -6.34 12.53 -14.74
N LYS A 139 -7.14 13.50 -14.30
CA LYS A 139 -7.63 14.60 -15.15
C LYS A 139 -6.47 15.43 -15.71
N ALA A 140 -5.51 15.80 -14.87
CA ALA A 140 -4.33 16.54 -15.29
C ALA A 140 -3.50 15.78 -16.34
N LYS A 141 -3.25 14.48 -16.09
CA LYS A 141 -2.53 13.61 -17.04
C LYS A 141 -3.27 13.47 -18.37
N LYS A 142 -4.61 13.30 -18.33
CA LYS A 142 -5.44 13.22 -19.54
C LYS A 142 -5.32 14.51 -20.36
N LYS A 143 -5.47 15.68 -19.72
CA LYS A 143 -5.36 16.99 -20.37
C LYS A 143 -3.97 17.20 -21.00
N SER A 144 -2.90 16.86 -20.29
CA SER A 144 -1.53 16.95 -20.82
C SER A 144 -1.33 16.07 -22.05
N ARG A 145 -1.85 14.83 -22.03
CA ARG A 145 -1.78 13.93 -23.18
C ARG A 145 -2.55 14.47 -24.38
N GLU A 146 -3.75 15.02 -24.17
CA GLU A 146 -4.54 15.63 -25.23
C GLU A 146 -3.78 16.79 -25.88
N LEU A 147 -3.20 17.69 -25.09
CA LEU A 147 -2.40 18.82 -25.61
C LEU A 147 -1.16 18.37 -26.39
N THR A 148 -0.52 17.27 -25.96
CA THR A 148 0.69 16.74 -26.65
C THR A 148 0.36 16.08 -27.98
N ASN A 149 -0.87 15.58 -28.16
CA ASN A 149 -1.30 14.96 -29.42
C ASN A 149 -1.71 15.97 -30.50
N TYR A 150 -1.75 17.28 -30.17
CA TYR A 150 -2.04 18.37 -31.12
C TYR A 150 -0.77 19.03 -31.70
N PHE A 151 0.42 18.60 -31.26
CA PHE A 151 1.73 19.01 -31.78
C PHE A 151 2.49 17.78 -32.28
#